data_AF-A0A3D2EF62-F1
#
_entry.id   AF-A0A3D2EF62-F1
#
_cell.length_a   1.000
_cell.length_b   1.000
_cell.length_c   1.000
_cell.angle_alpha   90.00
_cell.angle_beta   90.00
_cell.angle_gamma   90.00
#
_symmetry.space_group_name_H-M   'P 1'
#
loop_
_entity.id
_entity.type
_entity.pdbx_description
1 polymer ?
#
loop_
_entity_poly.entity_id
_entity_poly.type
_entity_poly.pdbx_seq_one_letter_code
_entity_poly.pdbx_strand_id
1 'polypeptide(L)' 'ATFNKMCRQIIADFDAIPITNEVKPRVGIVGEILVKFAPAANNYLVDLLESEGAEAVVPDLVDFMLYCFY' A
#
# COMPACT_ATOMS: atom_id res chain seq x y z
N ALA A 1 -6.96 1.41 -27.79
CA ALA A 1 -8.37 1.37 -27.37
C ALA A 1 -8.59 0.51 -26.10
N THR A 2 -7.97 -0.68 -26.00
CA THR A 2 -8.09 -1.59 -24.84
C THR A 2 -7.55 -1.01 -23.53
N PHE A 3 -6.38 -0.37 -23.56
CA PHE A 3 -5.76 0.23 -22.36
C PHE A 3 -6.70 1.23 -21.66
N ASN A 4 -7.23 2.21 -22.40
CA ASN A 4 -8.15 3.21 -21.85
C ASN A 4 -9.43 2.59 -21.27
N LYS A 5 -9.90 1.46 -21.85
CA LYS A 5 -11.05 0.72 -21.32
C LYS A 5 -10.70 0.06 -19.99
N MET A 6 -9.52 -0.57 -19.89
CA MET A 6 -9.04 -1.18 -18.65
C MET A 6 -8.88 -0.14 -17.53
N CYS A 7 -8.28 1.01 -17.83
CA CYS A 7 -8.14 2.09 -16.84
C CYS A 7 -9.50 2.55 -16.30
N ARG A 8 -10.50 2.74 -17.18
CA ARG A 8 -11.85 3.12 -16.75
C ARG A 8 -12.53 2.06 -15.87
N GLN A 9 -12.30 0.78 -16.16
CA GLN A 9 -12.82 -0.30 -15.33
C GLN A 9 -12.16 -0.31 -13.95
N ILE A 10 -10.83 -0.18 -13.88
CA ILE A 10 -10.10 -0.12 -12.61
C ILE A 10 -10.61 1.04 -11.74
N ILE A 11 -10.83 2.22 -12.34
CA ILE A 11 -11.38 3.39 -11.62
C ILE A 11 -12.77 3.07 -11.08
N ALA A 12 -13.67 2.53 -11.92
CA ALA A 12 -15.03 2.20 -11.50
C ALA A 12 -15.07 1.15 -10.39
N ASP A 13 -14.20 0.13 -10.47
CA ASP A 13 -14.09 -0.91 -9.45
C ASP A 13 -13.53 -0.34 -8.13
N PHE A 14 -12.55 0.58 -8.21
CA PHE A 14 -11.98 1.26 -7.05
C PHE A 14 -13.01 2.16 -6.34
N ASP A 15 -13.79 2.92 -7.10
CA ASP A 15 -14.85 3.80 -6.56
C ASP A 15 -15.98 3.01 -5.88
N ALA A 16 -16.17 1.74 -6.24
CA ALA A 16 -17.19 0.87 -5.66
C ALA A 16 -16.77 0.22 -4.32
N ILE A 17 -15.52 0.37 -3.90
CA ILE A 17 -15.03 -0.20 -2.64
C ILE A 17 -15.75 0.49 -1.46
N PRO A 18 -16.43 -0.26 -0.57
CA PRO A 18 -17.10 0.34 0.58
C PRO A 18 -16.08 0.93 1.55
N ILE A 19 -16.26 2.21 1.89
CA ILE A 19 -15.39 2.92 2.83
C ILE A 19 -16.07 2.97 4.20
N THR A 20 -15.33 2.58 5.23
CA THR A 20 -15.74 2.75 6.63
C THR A 20 -15.11 4.03 7.21
N ASN A 21 -15.85 4.78 8.02
CA ASN A 21 -15.32 5.95 8.74
C ASN A 21 -14.54 5.57 10.02
N GLU A 22 -14.01 4.35 10.09
CA GLU A 22 -13.20 3.88 11.21
C GLU A 22 -11.83 4.57 11.18
N VAL A 23 -11.39 5.09 12.33
CA VAL A 23 -10.06 5.69 12.46
C VAL A 23 -9.13 4.65 13.07
N LYS A 24 -8.20 4.12 12.26
CA LYS A 24 -7.20 3.14 12.70
C LYS A 24 -5.88 3.82 13.08
N PRO A 25 -5.14 3.31 14.07
CA PRO A 25 -3.80 3.80 14.37
C PRO A 25 -2.87 3.52 13.18
N ARG A 26 -2.27 4.58 12.64
CA ARG A 26 -1.37 4.51 11.48
C ARG A 26 0.05 4.23 11.94
N VAL A 27 0.63 3.13 11.46
CA VAL A 27 1.98 2.67 11.86
C VAL A 27 2.89 2.69 10.65
N GLY A 28 3.88 3.59 10.68
CA GLY A 28 4.88 3.69 9.62
C GLY A 28 5.94 2.59 9.72
N ILE A 29 6.17 1.85 8.63
CA ILE A 29 7.23 0.83 8.57
C ILE A 29 8.55 1.49 8.16
N VAL A 30 9.54 1.46 9.05
CA VAL A 30 10.86 2.05 8.85
C VAL A 30 11.91 0.93 8.73
N GLY A 31 12.88 1.10 7.83
CA GLY A 31 13.89 0.08 7.55
C GLY A 31 14.41 0.15 6.11
N GLU A 32 15.21 -0.86 5.74
CA GLU A 32 15.74 -1.04 4.40
C GLU A 32 14.64 -1.38 3.39
N ILE A 33 14.87 -1.02 2.11
CA ILE A 33 13.87 -1.17 1.05
C ILE A 33 13.41 -2.63 0.88
N LEU A 34 14.33 -3.59 0.97
CA LEU A 34 14.04 -5.02 0.85
C LEU A 34 13.08 -5.48 1.96
N VAL A 35 13.29 -5.02 3.19
CA VAL A 35 12.47 -5.36 4.36
C VAL A 35 11.10 -4.69 4.28
N LYS A 36 10.99 -3.50 3.69
CA LYS A 36 9.70 -2.81 3.52
C LYS A 36 8.77 -3.50 2.52
N PHE A 37 9.31 -3.97 1.40
CA PHE A 37 8.50 -4.44 0.27
C PHE A 37 8.44 -5.97 0.12
N ALA A 38 9.33 -6.74 0.76
CA ALA A 38 9.27 -8.19 0.76
C ALA A 38 8.63 -8.71 2.06
N PRO A 39 7.40 -9.29 2.02
CA PRO A 39 6.72 -9.78 3.22
C PRO A 39 7.53 -10.81 4.02
N ALA A 40 8.25 -11.70 3.33
CA ALA A 40 9.12 -12.67 3.98
C ALA A 40 10.32 -12.04 4.71
N ALA A 41 10.78 -10.86 4.28
CA ALA A 41 11.93 -10.18 4.88
C ALA A 41 11.58 -9.40 6.15
N ASN A 42 10.31 -9.04 6.35
CA ASN A 42 9.81 -8.38 7.57
C ASN A 42 8.96 -9.28 8.46
N ASN A 43 8.96 -10.59 8.23
CA ASN A 43 8.13 -11.56 8.96
C ASN A 43 6.63 -11.26 8.92
N TYR A 44 6.12 -10.80 7.76
CA TYR A 44 4.69 -10.49 7.58
C TYR A 44 4.19 -9.41 8.55
N LEU A 45 5.03 -8.40 8.80
CA LEU A 45 4.75 -7.33 9.76
C LEU A 45 3.45 -6.56 9.43
N VAL A 46 3.16 -6.39 8.13
CA VAL A 46 1.93 -5.72 7.66
C VAL A 46 0.70 -6.49 8.13
N ASP A 47 0.66 -7.80 7.86
CA ASP A 47 -0.46 -8.67 8.24
C ASP A 47 -0.66 -8.68 9.75
N LEU A 48 0.43 -8.69 10.53
CA LEU A 48 0.38 -8.59 11.98
C LEU A 48 -0.28 -7.27 12.43
N LEU A 49 0.20 -6.12 11.91
CA LEU A 49 -0.36 -4.81 12.24
C LEU A 49 -1.84 -4.71 11.88
N GLU A 50 -2.23 -5.21 10.70
CA GLU A 50 -3.62 -5.21 10.26
C GLU A 50 -4.51 -6.11 11.13
N SER A 51 -4.00 -7.27 11.57
CA SER A 51 -4.73 -8.17 12.48
C SER A 51 -4.94 -7.57 13.88
N GLU A 52 -4.03 -6.70 14.33
CA GLU A 52 -4.14 -5.95 15.58
C GLU A 52 -4.99 -4.66 15.41
N GLY A 53 -5.53 -4.42 14.22
CA GLY A 53 -6.40 -3.28 13.91
C GLY A 53 -5.66 -1.98 13.55
N ALA A 54 -4.35 -2.04 13.31
CA ALA A 54 -3.56 -0.92 12.83
C ALA A 54 -3.53 -0.83 11.29
N GLU A 55 -3.27 0.37 10.79
CA GLU A 55 -3.06 0.62 9.36
C GLU A 55 -1.54 0.73 9.11
N ALA A 56 -0.98 -0.23 8.38
CA ALA A 56 0.42 -0.20 8.00
C ALA A 56 0.65 0.84 6.88
N VAL A 57 1.44 1.87 7.18
CA VAL A 57 1.81 2.91 6.21
C VAL A 57 3.21 2.61 5.68
N VAL A 58 3.28 2.19 4.42
CA VAL A 58 4.55 1.97 3.70
C VAL A 58 4.79 3.16 2.78
N PRO A 59 6.00 3.76 2.74
CA PRO A 59 6.33 4.80 1.76
C PRO A 59 6.13 4.30 0.33
N ASP A 60 5.62 5.15 -0.55
CA ASP A 60 5.29 4.75 -1.92
C ASP A 60 6.53 4.28 -2.70
N LEU A 61 6.41 3.13 -3.38
CA LEU A 61 7.46 2.62 -4.26
C LEU A 61 7.78 3.61 -5.38
N VAL A 62 6.77 4.33 -5.86
CA VAL A 62 6.93 5.38 -6.89
C VAL A 62 7.76 6.53 -6.34
N ASP A 63 7.50 6.99 -5.11
CA ASP A 63 8.31 8.03 -4.48
C ASP A 63 9.76 7.58 -4.31
N PHE A 64 9.99 6.31 -3.93
CA PHE A 64 11.34 5.75 -3.88
C PHE A 64 12.02 5.73 -5.25
N MET A 65 11.31 5.30 -6.31
CA MET A 65 11.83 5.32 -7.67
C MET A 65 12.14 6.74 -8.14
N LEU A 66 11.24 7.70 -7.89
CA LEU A 66 11.44 9.11 -8.21
C LEU A 66 12.67 9.67 -7.47
N TYR A 67 12.86 9.34 -6.20
CA TYR A 67 14.06 9.72 -5.44
C TYR A 67 15.36 9.17 -6.06
N CYS A 68 15.36 7.93 -6.56
CA CYS A 68 16.56 7.35 -7.18
C CYS A 68 16.87 7.87 -8.58
N PHE A 69 15.86 8.36 -9.31
CA PHE A 69 16.00 8.80 -10.70
C PHE A 69 16.12 10.32 -10.88
N TYR A 70 16.01 11.10 -9.80
CA TYR A 70 16.19 12.55 -9.77
C TYR A 70 17.53 12.92 -9.14
#